data_AF-A0A8C9ZNS8-F1
#
_entry.id   AF-A0A8C9ZNS8-F1
#
_cell.length_a   1.000
_cell.length_b   1.000
_cell.length_c   1.000
_cell.angle_alpha   90.00
_cell.angle_beta   90.00
_cell.angle_gamma   90.00
#
_symmetry.space_group_name_H-M   'P 1'
#
loop_
_entity.id
_entity.type
_entity.pdbx_description
1 polymer ?
#
loop_
_entity_poly.entity_id
_entity_poly.type
_entity_poly.pdbx_seq_one_letter_code
_entity_poly.pdbx_strand_id
1 'polypeptide(L)'
;MSEGGLYTLHKVRMTSMADQLARQQDREQGIGTNKKAVKFSQQDYETLRKQCLKSGRLFEDNCFPAEPTSLAYKKLGPDSSKTKGVVWKRPKELCLNPKFIDDGATRMDICQRELGDCWLLAAIASLTLDQEILARVVPQEQSFTEGYAGIFHFQFWQFGEWVDVVIDDRLPTRDDELLFVHSAEGSEFWSTLLKKAYAKYGSFFFCFIKMLIQ
;
A
#
# COMPACT_ATOMS: atom_id res chain seq x y z
N MET A 1 -48.02 26.52 -1.15
CA MET A 1 -47.60 25.54 -0.12
C MET A 1 -47.51 24.21 -0.85
N SER A 2 -46.35 23.90 -1.44
CA SER A 2 -45.25 23.08 -0.88
C SER A 2 -45.70 21.62 -0.74
N GLU A 3 -45.03 20.57 -1.24
CA GLU A 3 -43.61 20.22 -1.39
C GLU A 3 -43.50 19.24 -2.61
N GLY A 4 -42.40 19.05 -3.36
CA GLY A 4 -41.01 18.85 -2.95
C GLY A 4 -40.69 17.35 -2.94
N GLY A 5 -40.06 16.81 -3.99
CA GLY A 5 -39.75 15.37 -4.09
C GLY A 5 -38.87 15.02 -5.28
N LEU A 6 -37.63 15.49 -5.24
CA LEU A 6 -36.58 15.32 -6.24
C LEU A 6 -36.10 13.86 -6.29
N TYR A 7 -36.53 13.08 -7.30
CA TYR A 7 -35.91 11.79 -7.62
C TYR A 7 -34.52 12.05 -8.20
N THR A 8 -33.50 12.05 -7.33
CA THR A 8 -32.10 12.14 -7.74
C THR A 8 -31.66 10.76 -8.24
N LEU A 9 -31.83 10.55 -9.55
CA LEU A 9 -31.16 9.48 -10.29
C LEU A 9 -29.65 9.57 -10.03
N HIS A 10 -29.13 8.54 -9.36
CA HIS A 10 -27.70 8.40 -9.09
C HIS A 10 -26.93 8.40 -10.42
N LYS A 11 -26.26 9.53 -10.65
CA LYS A 11 -25.33 9.77 -11.76
C LYS A 11 -24.22 8.74 -11.68
N VAL A 12 -24.26 7.73 -12.56
CA VAL A 12 -23.06 6.99 -12.97
C VAL A 12 -22.04 8.07 -13.34
N ARG A 13 -20.91 8.10 -12.62
CA ARG A 13 -19.87 9.11 -12.79
C ARG A 13 -19.19 8.86 -14.14
N MET A 14 -19.79 9.36 -15.23
CA MET A 14 -19.11 9.51 -16.51
C MET A 14 -17.92 10.45 -16.28
N THR A 15 -16.71 10.01 -16.63
CA THR A 15 -15.54 10.88 -16.68
C THR A 15 -15.84 12.07 -17.59
N SER A 16 -15.59 13.28 -17.10
CA SER A 16 -15.79 14.51 -17.85
C SER A 16 -14.91 14.50 -19.11
N MET A 17 -15.31 15.19 -20.18
CA MET A 17 -14.40 15.46 -21.32
C MET A 17 -13.09 16.11 -20.86
N ALA A 18 -13.15 16.93 -19.80
CA ALA A 18 -11.95 17.50 -19.18
C ALA A 18 -11.05 16.43 -18.53
N ASP A 19 -11.65 15.41 -17.89
CA ASP A 19 -10.88 14.30 -17.29
C ASP A 19 -10.23 13.44 -18.39
N GLN A 20 -10.93 13.24 -19.51
CA GLN A 20 -10.39 12.50 -20.64
C GLN A 20 -9.24 13.26 -21.32
N LEU A 21 -9.40 14.57 -21.53
CA LEU A 21 -8.36 15.43 -22.08
C LEU A 21 -7.12 15.48 -21.18
N ALA A 22 -7.31 15.62 -19.86
CA ALA A 22 -6.22 15.58 -18.90
C ALA A 22 -5.45 14.25 -18.94
N ARG A 23 -6.17 13.11 -18.94
CA ARG A 23 -5.55 11.79 -19.06
C ARG A 23 -4.81 11.59 -20.39
N GLN A 24 -5.35 12.16 -21.48
CA GLN A 24 -4.70 12.09 -22.79
C GLN A 24 -3.38 12.88 -22.80
N GLN A 25 -3.39 14.10 -22.26
CA GLN A 25 -2.20 14.93 -22.09
C GLN A 25 -1.16 14.27 -21.17
N ASP A 26 -1.61 13.68 -20.06
CA ASP A 26 -0.77 12.94 -19.13
C ASP A 26 -0.07 11.76 -19.83
N ARG A 27 -0.82 10.98 -20.63
CA ARG A 27 -0.27 9.88 -21.44
C ARG A 27 0.72 10.36 -22.49
N GLU A 28 0.46 11.49 -23.15
CA GLU A 28 1.38 12.11 -24.11
C GLU A 28 2.69 12.54 -23.44
N GLN A 29 2.64 12.93 -22.16
CA GLN A 29 3.82 13.24 -21.33
C GLN A 29 4.49 12.00 -20.72
N GLY A 30 3.95 10.82 -20.98
CA GLY A 30 4.42 9.52 -20.51
C GLY A 30 4.01 9.18 -19.07
N ILE A 31 3.07 9.90 -18.47
CA ILE A 31 2.54 9.60 -17.13
C ILE A 31 1.71 8.30 -17.20
N GLY A 32 1.86 7.44 -16.20
CA GLY A 32 1.29 6.10 -16.16
C GLY A 32 2.17 5.03 -16.84
N THR A 33 3.32 5.41 -17.41
CA THR A 33 4.31 4.45 -17.89
C THR A 33 5.22 3.96 -16.76
N ASN A 34 5.97 2.87 -17.00
CA ASN A 34 6.96 2.35 -16.04
C ASN A 34 7.95 3.42 -15.53
N LYS A 35 8.28 4.43 -16.35
CA LYS A 35 9.27 5.46 -15.97
C LYS A 35 8.66 6.64 -15.21
N LYS A 36 7.34 6.82 -15.29
CA LYS A 36 6.60 7.93 -14.69
C LYS A 36 5.26 7.42 -14.19
N ALA A 37 5.29 6.64 -13.14
CA ALA A 37 4.08 6.17 -12.48
C ALA A 37 3.25 7.36 -11.95
N VAL A 38 1.93 7.21 -11.98
CA VAL A 38 0.98 8.16 -11.40
C VAL A 38 1.17 8.18 -9.89
N LYS A 39 1.24 9.36 -9.29
CA LYS A 39 1.43 9.51 -7.84
C LYS A 39 0.12 9.34 -7.11
N PHE A 40 -0.05 8.23 -6.39
CA PHE A 40 -1.26 8.00 -5.63
C PHE A 40 -1.44 9.07 -4.54
N SER A 41 -2.64 9.63 -4.44
CA SER A 41 -2.95 10.73 -3.50
C SER A 41 -2.03 11.94 -3.62
N GLN A 42 -1.41 12.17 -4.80
CA GLN A 42 -0.44 13.23 -5.05
C GLN A 42 0.79 13.21 -4.13
N GLN A 43 1.13 12.03 -3.59
CA GLN A 43 2.31 11.84 -2.76
C GLN A 43 3.52 11.47 -3.63
N ASP A 44 4.62 12.20 -3.46
CA ASP A 44 5.88 11.94 -4.15
C ASP A 44 6.91 11.39 -3.15
N TYR A 45 7.35 10.15 -3.35
CA TYR A 45 8.28 9.46 -2.46
C TYR A 45 9.55 10.27 -2.19
N GLU A 46 10.25 10.71 -3.25
CA GLU A 46 11.52 11.42 -3.15
C GLU A 46 11.40 12.76 -2.41
N THR A 47 10.34 13.52 -2.72
CA THR A 47 10.07 14.81 -2.07
C THR A 47 9.75 14.64 -0.60
N LEU A 48 8.85 13.70 -0.27
CA LEU A 48 8.45 13.43 1.12
C LEU A 48 9.62 12.89 1.94
N ARG A 49 10.41 11.95 1.39
CA ARG A 49 11.62 11.42 2.03
C ARG A 49 12.62 12.53 2.33
N LYS A 50 12.91 13.42 1.36
CA LYS A 50 13.82 14.56 1.58
C LYS A 50 13.32 15.52 2.66
N GLN A 51 12.01 15.77 2.72
CA GLN A 51 11.40 16.60 3.77
C GLN A 51 11.55 15.97 5.16
N CYS A 52 11.30 14.67 5.29
CA CYS A 52 11.47 13.92 6.53
C CYS A 52 12.95 13.91 6.98
N LEU A 53 13.88 13.63 6.06
CA LEU A 53 15.32 13.67 6.34
C LEU A 53 15.78 15.07 6.80
N LYS A 54 15.29 16.14 6.15
CA LYS A 54 15.64 17.53 6.51
C LYS A 54 15.07 17.94 7.88
N SER A 55 13.88 17.45 8.22
CA SER A 55 13.22 17.79 9.49
C SER A 55 13.63 16.88 10.66
N GLY A 56 14.34 15.78 10.40
CA GLY A 56 14.68 14.78 11.40
C GLY A 56 13.48 14.01 11.95
N ARG A 57 12.35 14.03 11.24
CA ARG A 57 11.11 13.33 11.63
C ARG A 57 10.85 12.15 10.71
N LEU A 58 10.32 11.07 11.27
CA LEU A 58 9.86 9.94 10.49
C LEU A 58 8.54 10.27 9.79
N PHE A 59 8.36 9.73 8.59
CA PHE A 59 7.14 9.92 7.82
C PHE A 59 5.94 9.31 8.55
N GLU A 60 4.84 10.04 8.48
CA GLU A 60 3.52 9.63 8.95
C GLU A 60 2.52 9.85 7.82
N ASP A 61 1.88 8.77 7.40
CA ASP A 61 1.01 8.79 6.23
C ASP A 61 -0.39 9.28 6.58
N ASN A 62 -0.66 10.56 6.30
CA ASN A 62 -1.98 11.17 6.51
C ASN A 62 -3.08 10.56 5.62
N CYS A 63 -2.71 9.91 4.51
CA CYS A 63 -3.67 9.27 3.61
C CYS A 63 -4.02 7.84 4.04
N PHE A 64 -3.28 7.26 4.99
CA PHE A 64 -3.51 5.93 5.54
C PHE A 64 -3.02 5.89 7.00
N PRO A 65 -3.74 6.54 7.93
CA PRO A 65 -3.27 6.76 9.29
C PRO A 65 -3.15 5.43 10.06
N ALA A 66 -2.29 5.40 11.08
CA ALA A 66 -2.10 4.26 11.97
C ALA A 66 -3.26 4.14 12.99
N GLU A 67 -4.48 4.01 12.49
CA GLU A 67 -5.72 4.01 13.26
C GLU A 67 -6.55 2.74 12.99
N PRO A 68 -7.49 2.38 13.89
CA PRO A 68 -8.37 1.23 13.68
C PRO A 68 -9.17 1.29 12.37
N THR A 69 -9.48 2.50 11.89
CA THR A 69 -10.18 2.75 10.61
C THR A 69 -9.41 2.21 9.41
N SER A 70 -8.08 2.26 9.43
CA SER A 70 -7.20 1.71 8.38
C SER A 70 -7.17 0.18 8.36
N LEU A 71 -7.60 -0.47 9.44
CA LEU A 71 -7.75 -1.94 9.52
C LEU A 71 -9.16 -2.39 9.09
N ALA A 72 -10.13 -1.48 9.10
CA ALA A 72 -11.56 -1.79 9.03
C ALA A 72 -12.06 -2.09 7.61
N TYR A 73 -11.60 -3.18 7.00
CA TYR A 73 -12.29 -3.77 5.86
C TYR A 73 -13.17 -4.96 6.29
N LYS A 74 -14.49 -4.80 6.17
CA LYS A 74 -15.60 -5.79 6.23
C LYS A 74 -15.72 -6.77 7.42
N LYS A 75 -14.65 -7.09 8.19
CA LYS A 75 -14.63 -8.03 9.33
C LYS A 75 -13.77 -7.56 10.52
N LEU A 76 -13.13 -6.40 10.38
CA LEU A 76 -12.21 -5.79 11.36
C LEU A 76 -12.71 -4.39 11.76
N GLY A 77 -14.02 -4.21 11.92
CA GLY A 77 -14.57 -2.95 12.40
C GLY A 77 -14.07 -2.60 13.82
N PRO A 78 -14.35 -1.39 14.31
CA PRO A 78 -13.95 -0.94 15.66
C PRO A 78 -14.34 -1.92 16.77
N ASP A 79 -15.45 -2.63 16.58
CA ASP A 79 -16.02 -3.59 17.55
C ASP A 79 -15.62 -5.05 17.31
N SER A 80 -14.71 -5.31 16.37
CA SER A 80 -14.23 -6.68 16.12
C SER A 80 -13.26 -7.12 17.21
N SER A 81 -13.43 -8.32 17.76
CA SER A 81 -12.47 -8.91 18.70
C SER A 81 -11.05 -9.02 18.13
N LYS A 82 -10.92 -8.95 16.80
CA LYS A 82 -9.64 -9.03 16.07
C LYS A 82 -8.87 -7.71 16.00
N THR A 83 -9.51 -6.56 16.22
CA THR A 83 -8.84 -5.24 16.24
C THR A 83 -8.55 -4.74 17.66
N LYS A 84 -9.07 -5.44 18.67
CA LYS A 84 -8.80 -5.13 20.08
C LYS A 84 -7.34 -5.43 20.42
N GLY A 85 -6.67 -4.48 21.07
CA GLY A 85 -5.28 -4.61 21.50
C GLY A 85 -4.25 -4.45 20.38
N VAL A 86 -4.66 -3.99 19.20
CA VAL A 86 -3.74 -3.73 18.09
C VAL A 86 -2.97 -2.44 18.35
N VAL A 87 -1.64 -2.52 18.22
CA VAL A 87 -0.72 -1.40 18.33
C VAL A 87 0.06 -1.28 17.03
N TRP A 88 0.27 -0.05 16.55
CA TRP A 88 1.06 0.19 15.35
C TRP A 88 2.51 0.45 15.73
N LYS A 89 3.42 -0.38 15.22
CA LYS A 89 4.86 -0.33 15.50
C LYS A 89 5.67 -0.31 14.21
N ARG A 90 6.81 0.35 14.21
CA ARG A 90 7.77 0.31 13.11
C ARG A 90 8.67 -0.92 13.22
N PRO A 91 9.23 -1.44 12.12
CA PRO A 91 10.17 -2.57 12.14
C PRO A 91 11.34 -2.41 13.12
N LYS A 92 11.87 -1.19 13.29
CA LYS A 92 12.93 -0.87 14.26
C LYS A 92 12.51 -1.04 15.73
N GLU A 93 11.22 -1.13 16.01
CA GLU A 93 10.67 -1.41 17.36
C GLU A 93 10.41 -2.90 17.58
N LEU A 94 10.43 -3.71 16.51
CA LEU A 94 10.10 -5.14 16.53
C LEU A 94 11.35 -6.03 16.45
N CYS A 95 12.38 -5.59 15.73
CA CYS A 95 13.64 -6.31 15.63
C CYS A 95 14.84 -5.36 15.61
N LEU A 96 16.01 -5.88 16.01
CA LEU A 96 17.24 -5.09 16.16
C LEU A 96 17.83 -4.65 14.81
N ASN A 97 17.67 -5.46 13.78
CA ASN A 97 18.25 -5.23 12.46
C ASN A 97 17.22 -5.48 11.35
N PRO A 98 16.21 -4.59 11.21
CA PRO A 98 15.22 -4.74 10.16
C PRO A 98 15.87 -4.53 8.80
N LYS A 99 15.51 -5.40 7.86
CA LYS A 99 15.95 -5.38 6.47
C LYS A 99 14.73 -5.19 5.58
N PHE A 100 14.90 -4.43 4.51
CA PHE A 100 13.81 -4.29 3.54
C PHE A 100 13.69 -5.60 2.78
N ILE A 101 14.77 -5.99 2.10
CA ILE A 101 14.98 -7.28 1.44
C ILE A 101 16.37 -7.79 1.87
N ASP A 102 16.50 -9.09 2.13
CA ASP A 102 17.75 -9.77 2.50
C ASP A 102 17.98 -10.99 1.60
N ASP A 103 19.10 -11.01 0.86
CA ASP A 103 19.42 -12.07 -0.11
C ASP A 103 18.35 -12.31 -1.19
N GLY A 104 17.65 -11.24 -1.58
CA GLY A 104 16.61 -11.25 -2.61
C GLY A 104 15.22 -11.55 -2.05
N ALA A 105 14.20 -11.03 -2.72
CA ALA A 105 12.82 -11.25 -2.29
C ALA A 105 12.36 -12.65 -2.74
N THR A 106 12.16 -13.54 -1.76
CA THR A 106 11.82 -14.95 -2.00
C THR A 106 10.42 -15.29 -1.50
N ARG A 107 9.91 -16.46 -1.90
CA ARG A 107 8.63 -16.97 -1.39
C ARG A 107 8.65 -17.24 0.13
N MET A 108 9.83 -17.41 0.74
CA MET A 108 9.96 -17.71 2.17
C MET A 108 9.62 -16.50 3.04
N ASP A 109 9.67 -15.32 2.44
CA ASP A 109 9.39 -14.02 3.09
C ASP A 109 7.88 -13.79 3.23
N ILE A 110 7.06 -14.77 2.83
CA ILE A 110 5.60 -14.69 2.74
C ILE A 110 4.98 -15.79 3.61
N CYS A 111 4.98 -15.56 4.92
CA CYS A 111 4.25 -16.37 5.88
C CYS A 111 2.94 -15.68 6.30
N GLN A 112 1.82 -16.37 6.14
CA GLN A 112 0.49 -15.89 6.49
C GLN A 112 0.15 -16.29 7.93
N ARG A 113 -0.12 -15.32 8.82
CA ARG A 113 -0.70 -15.62 10.13
C ARG A 113 -2.23 -15.57 10.08
N GLU A 114 -2.81 -14.39 10.27
CA GLU A 114 -4.26 -14.22 10.31
C GLU A 114 -4.79 -13.48 9.07
N LEU A 115 -5.97 -13.91 8.60
CA LEU A 115 -6.82 -13.43 7.48
C LEU A 115 -6.53 -14.01 6.08
N GLY A 116 -7.60 -14.50 5.45
CA GLY A 116 -7.66 -15.26 4.18
C GLY A 116 -7.36 -14.49 2.89
N ASP A 117 -6.25 -13.78 2.86
CA ASP A 117 -5.72 -13.11 1.65
C ASP A 117 -4.75 -14.02 0.87
N CYS A 118 -4.96 -15.34 0.92
CA CYS A 118 -4.09 -16.32 0.26
C CYS A 118 -3.94 -16.07 -1.25
N TRP A 119 -4.96 -15.47 -1.88
CA TRP A 119 -4.92 -15.04 -3.27
C TRP A 119 -3.88 -13.94 -3.53
N LEU A 120 -3.75 -12.97 -2.62
CA LEU A 120 -2.76 -11.90 -2.74
C LEU A 120 -1.35 -12.45 -2.49
N LEU A 121 -1.20 -13.33 -1.50
CA LEU A 121 0.08 -13.94 -1.18
C LEU A 121 0.56 -14.90 -2.28
N ALA A 122 -0.34 -15.64 -2.91
CA ALA A 122 -0.02 -16.44 -4.08
C ALA A 122 0.46 -15.57 -5.25
N ALA A 123 -0.15 -14.39 -5.45
CA ALA A 123 0.29 -13.44 -6.46
C ALA A 123 1.69 -12.87 -6.13
N ILE A 124 1.92 -12.44 -4.89
CA ILE A 124 3.24 -11.95 -4.43
C ILE A 124 4.31 -13.05 -4.53
N ALA A 125 4.00 -14.29 -4.13
CA ALA A 125 4.90 -15.41 -4.27
C ALA A 125 5.23 -15.71 -5.74
N SER A 126 4.24 -15.60 -6.64
CA SER A 126 4.48 -15.77 -8.09
C SER A 126 5.33 -14.64 -8.67
N LEU A 127 5.17 -13.40 -8.17
CA LEU A 127 6.01 -12.25 -8.54
C LEU A 127 7.49 -12.50 -8.20
N THR A 128 7.81 -13.20 -7.11
CA THR A 128 9.22 -13.52 -6.76
C THR A 128 9.95 -14.40 -7.78
N LEU A 129 9.22 -15.08 -8.68
CA LEU A 129 9.80 -15.92 -9.73
C LEU A 129 10.34 -15.09 -10.91
N ASP A 130 9.89 -13.85 -11.07
CA ASP A 130 10.34 -12.93 -12.11
C ASP A 130 10.92 -11.66 -11.46
N GLN A 131 12.25 -11.62 -11.37
CA GLN A 131 12.98 -10.54 -10.71
C GLN A 131 12.83 -9.19 -11.43
N GLU A 132 12.60 -9.18 -12.74
CA GLU A 132 12.39 -7.92 -13.48
C GLU A 132 11.03 -7.32 -13.15
N ILE A 133 9.99 -8.14 -13.05
CA ILE A 133 8.66 -7.68 -12.65
C ILE A 133 8.65 -7.30 -11.17
N LEU A 134 9.32 -8.10 -10.32
CA LEU A 134 9.42 -7.81 -8.89
C LEU A 134 10.10 -6.48 -8.61
N ALA A 135 11.22 -6.19 -9.28
CA ALA A 135 11.93 -4.92 -9.14
C ALA A 135 11.10 -3.70 -9.59
N ARG A 136 10.08 -3.90 -10.43
CA ARG A 136 9.11 -2.84 -10.78
C ARG A 136 8.10 -2.61 -9.67
N VAL A 137 7.55 -3.68 -9.10
CA VAL A 137 6.56 -3.57 -8.00
C VAL A 137 7.21 -3.10 -6.70
N VAL A 138 8.43 -3.58 -6.44
CA VAL A 138 9.22 -3.36 -5.22
C VAL A 138 10.57 -2.74 -5.62
N PRO A 139 10.65 -1.40 -5.71
CA PRO A 139 11.91 -0.69 -5.96
C PRO A 139 12.97 -1.06 -4.91
N GLN A 140 14.16 -1.44 -5.36
CA GLN A 140 15.20 -2.09 -4.55
C GLN A 140 16.09 -1.10 -3.76
N GLU A 141 16.00 0.19 -4.05
CA GLU A 141 16.79 1.27 -3.44
C GLU A 141 16.35 1.62 -2.00
N GLN A 142 15.35 0.92 -1.48
CA GLN A 142 14.73 1.20 -0.19
C GLN A 142 15.46 0.46 0.92
N SER A 143 15.66 1.12 2.06
CA SER A 143 16.44 0.56 3.18
C SER A 143 15.99 1.09 4.54
N PHE A 144 16.19 0.28 5.58
CA PHE A 144 16.06 0.69 6.97
C PHE A 144 17.34 1.34 7.54
N THR A 145 18.45 1.29 6.81
CA THR A 145 19.73 1.86 7.23
C THR A 145 20.00 3.16 6.49
N GLU A 146 20.33 3.09 5.21
CA GLU A 146 20.76 4.24 4.42
C GLU A 146 19.60 5.18 4.05
N GLY A 147 19.70 6.42 4.51
CA GLY A 147 18.69 7.46 4.26
C GLY A 147 17.27 7.06 4.68
N TYR A 148 17.17 6.29 5.78
CA TYR A 148 15.90 5.90 6.37
C TYR A 148 15.13 7.11 6.91
N ALA A 149 13.87 7.20 6.52
CA ALA A 149 12.95 8.23 7.01
C ALA A 149 11.56 7.67 7.36
N GLY A 150 11.44 6.35 7.57
CA GLY A 150 10.18 5.68 7.88
C GLY A 150 9.15 5.72 6.74
N ILE A 151 9.62 5.82 5.49
CA ILE A 151 8.84 5.97 4.27
C ILE A 151 9.29 4.94 3.23
N PHE A 152 8.34 4.33 2.55
CA PHE A 152 8.55 3.33 1.50
C PHE A 152 7.53 3.56 0.37
N HIS A 153 7.77 2.98 -0.80
CA HIS A 153 6.85 3.03 -1.92
C HIS A 153 6.86 1.75 -2.77
N PHE A 154 5.74 1.54 -3.47
CA PHE A 154 5.49 0.37 -4.31
C PHE A 154 4.72 0.79 -5.55
N GLN A 155 4.92 0.07 -6.66
CA GLN A 155 4.21 0.36 -7.90
C GLN A 155 3.22 -0.74 -8.26
N PHE A 156 1.99 -0.33 -8.55
CA PHE A 156 0.92 -1.23 -8.97
C PHE A 156 0.44 -0.88 -10.36
N TRP A 157 0.18 -1.89 -11.18
CA TRP A 157 -0.44 -1.70 -12.47
C TRP A 157 -1.97 -1.72 -12.33
N GLN A 158 -2.64 -0.67 -12.78
CA GLN A 158 -4.09 -0.55 -12.73
C GLN A 158 -4.63 0.11 -14.01
N PHE A 159 -5.58 -0.57 -14.67
CA PHE A 159 -6.30 -0.07 -15.84
C PHE A 159 -5.41 0.54 -16.96
N GLY A 160 -4.23 -0.06 -17.19
CA GLY A 160 -3.29 0.39 -18.21
C GLY A 160 -2.21 1.35 -17.72
N GLU A 161 -2.21 1.72 -16.44
CA GLU A 161 -1.31 2.73 -15.89
C GLU A 161 -0.57 2.19 -14.66
N TRP A 162 0.69 2.55 -14.53
CA TRP A 162 1.46 2.34 -13.31
C TRP A 162 1.15 3.42 -12.30
N VAL A 163 0.91 3.03 -11.05
CA VAL A 163 0.62 3.92 -9.94
C VAL A 163 1.59 3.67 -8.81
N ASP A 164 2.28 4.73 -8.39
CA ASP A 164 3.22 4.74 -7.27
C ASP A 164 2.49 5.05 -5.98
N VAL A 165 2.61 4.16 -4.99
CA VAL A 165 1.92 4.25 -3.70
C VAL A 165 2.96 4.37 -2.59
N VAL A 166 3.01 5.55 -1.99
CA VAL A 166 3.86 5.85 -0.84
C VAL A 166 3.16 5.39 0.45
N ILE A 167 3.90 4.83 1.39
CA ILE A 167 3.42 4.48 2.74
C ILE A 167 4.46 4.82 3.80
N ASP A 168 4.03 4.95 5.05
CA ASP A 168 4.94 4.82 6.20
C ASP A 168 5.15 3.35 6.58
N ASP A 169 6.13 3.07 7.44
CA ASP A 169 6.48 1.71 7.90
C ASP A 169 5.80 1.27 9.19
N ARG A 170 4.77 1.99 9.69
CA ARG A 170 4.01 1.53 10.87
C ARG A 170 3.17 0.31 10.48
N LEU A 171 3.33 -0.79 11.19
CA LEU A 171 2.64 -2.05 10.94
C LEU A 171 1.76 -2.42 12.14
N PRO A 172 0.59 -3.01 11.92
CA PRO A 172 -0.29 -3.42 13.01
C PRO A 172 0.23 -4.70 13.67
N THR A 173 0.36 -4.65 14.98
CA THR A 173 0.93 -5.69 15.84
C THR A 173 0.02 -6.00 17.01
N ARG A 174 0.16 -7.21 17.56
CA ARG A 174 -0.45 -7.63 18.82
C ARG A 174 0.56 -8.49 19.55
N ASP A 175 0.80 -8.18 20.82
CA ASP A 175 1.82 -8.85 21.64
C ASP A 175 3.20 -8.86 20.95
N ASP A 176 3.58 -7.73 20.36
CA ASP A 176 4.83 -7.52 19.61
C ASP A 176 5.01 -8.37 18.35
N GLU A 177 3.95 -9.05 17.91
CA GLU A 177 3.94 -9.87 16.70
C GLU A 177 3.11 -9.21 15.59
N LEU A 178 3.59 -9.32 14.34
CA LEU A 178 2.86 -8.84 13.16
C LEU A 178 1.54 -9.62 12.99
N LEU A 179 0.44 -8.91 12.75
CA LEU A 179 -0.88 -9.52 12.60
C LEU A 179 -1.09 -10.23 11.27
N PHE A 180 -0.41 -9.77 10.21
CA PHE A 180 -0.69 -10.19 8.84
C PHE A 180 0.43 -11.07 8.26
N VAL A 181 1.19 -10.52 7.32
CA VAL A 181 2.28 -11.19 6.62
C VAL A 181 3.57 -10.90 7.36
N HIS A 182 4.46 -11.87 7.42
CA HIS A 182 5.83 -11.69 7.90
C HIS A 182 6.77 -12.62 7.13
N SER A 183 8.07 -12.32 7.17
CA SER A 183 9.11 -13.26 6.72
C SER A 183 9.30 -14.38 7.74
N ALA A 184 9.67 -15.57 7.28
CA ALA A 184 10.07 -16.67 8.15
C ALA A 184 11.28 -16.31 9.02
N GLU A 185 12.20 -15.49 8.50
CA GLU A 185 13.40 -15.00 9.21
C GLU A 185 13.05 -13.92 10.26
N GLY A 186 11.91 -13.25 10.10
CA GLY A 186 11.42 -12.22 11.03
C GLY A 186 12.13 -10.86 10.95
N SER A 187 13.22 -10.74 10.20
CA SER A 187 13.93 -9.47 9.98
C SER A 187 13.62 -8.78 8.66
N GLU A 188 12.89 -9.41 7.74
CA GLU A 188 12.52 -8.82 6.44
C GLU A 188 11.07 -8.34 6.39
N PHE A 189 10.86 -7.17 5.79
CA PHE A 189 9.58 -6.47 5.87
C PHE A 189 8.99 -6.04 4.52
N TRP A 190 9.68 -6.24 3.38
CA TRP A 190 9.15 -5.82 2.07
C TRP A 190 7.77 -6.39 1.77
N SER A 191 7.52 -7.66 2.09
CA SER A 191 6.27 -8.36 1.80
C SER A 191 5.12 -7.81 2.65
N THR A 192 5.38 -7.51 3.92
CA THR A 192 4.42 -6.89 4.84
C THR A 192 4.10 -5.45 4.44
N LEU A 193 5.13 -4.68 4.05
CA LEU A 193 4.98 -3.31 3.57
C LEU A 193 4.25 -3.25 2.23
N LEU A 194 4.54 -4.18 1.30
CA LEU A 194 3.82 -4.32 0.03
C LEU A 194 2.34 -4.60 0.26
N LYS A 195 2.01 -5.51 1.20
CA LYS A 195 0.62 -5.76 1.59
C LYS A 195 -0.04 -4.50 2.14
N LYS A 196 0.65 -3.72 2.97
CA LYS A 196 0.12 -2.44 3.47
C LYS A 196 -0.13 -1.43 2.34
N ALA A 197 0.80 -1.27 1.40
CA ALA A 197 0.62 -0.41 0.25
C ALA A 197 -0.56 -0.84 -0.61
N TYR A 198 -0.71 -2.15 -0.83
CA TYR A 198 -1.88 -2.70 -1.53
C TYR A 198 -3.17 -2.48 -0.74
N ALA A 199 -3.16 -2.54 0.60
CA ALA A 199 -4.32 -2.22 1.43
C ALA A 199 -4.68 -0.74 1.36
N LYS A 200 -3.70 0.17 1.38
CA LYS A 200 -3.93 1.61 1.17
C LYS A 200 -4.53 1.90 -0.20
N TYR A 201 -3.90 1.36 -1.24
CA TYR A 201 -4.37 1.49 -2.61
C TYR A 201 -5.76 0.89 -2.78
N GLY A 202 -5.92 -0.31 -2.23
CA GLY A 202 -7.15 -1.06 -2.07
C GLY A 202 -8.22 -0.18 -1.48
N SER A 203 -8.13 0.22 -0.21
CA SER A 203 -9.14 0.99 0.53
C SER A 203 -9.71 2.21 -0.20
N PHE A 204 -8.94 2.82 -1.10
CA PHE A 204 -9.39 3.92 -1.96
C PHE A 204 -10.21 3.47 -3.19
N PHE A 205 -9.91 2.28 -3.71
CA PHE A 205 -10.59 1.61 -4.82
C PHE A 205 -11.59 0.53 -4.37
N PHE A 206 -11.62 0.19 -3.07
CA PHE A 206 -12.22 -1.02 -2.53
C PHE A 206 -13.62 -0.88 -1.98
N CYS A 207 -14.47 -0.36 -2.85
CA CYS A 207 -15.82 -0.88 -2.98
C CYS A 207 -15.87 -2.15 -3.89
N PHE A 208 -14.77 -2.61 -4.56
CA PHE A 208 -14.85 -3.64 -5.64
C PHE A 208 -13.67 -4.66 -5.82
N ILE A 209 -13.43 -5.65 -4.93
CA ILE A 209 -12.63 -6.94 -5.20
C ILE A 209 -13.76 -7.93 -4.98
N LYS A 210 -14.64 -7.92 -5.96
CA LYS A 210 -15.35 -9.10 -6.36
C LYS A 210 -15.30 -9.05 -7.88
N MET A 211 -14.12 -9.20 -8.49
CA MET A 211 -14.07 -9.39 -9.94
C MET A 211 -12.75 -9.86 -10.56
N LEU A 212 -11.83 -10.53 -9.86
CA LEU A 212 -10.68 -11.14 -10.56
C LEU A 212 -10.31 -12.57 -10.14
N ILE A 213 -11.22 -13.31 -9.48
CA ILE A 213 -11.23 -14.78 -9.52
C ILE A 213 -12.70 -15.26 -9.47
N GLN A 214 -13.40 -15.04 -10.59
CA GLN A 214 -14.45 -15.92 -11.12
C GLN A 214 -14.61 -15.59 -12.61
#